data_AF-A0A953XPY5-F1
#
_entry.id   AF-A0A953XPY5-F1
#
_cell.length_a   1.000
_cell.length_b   1.000
_cell.length_c   1.000
_cell.angle_alpha   90.00
_cell.angle_beta   90.00
_cell.angle_gamma   90.00
#
_symmetry.space_group_name_H-M   'P 1'
#
loop_
_entity.id
_entity.type
_entity.pdbx_description
1 polymer ?
#
loop_
_entity_poly.entity_id
_entity_poly.type
_entity_poly.pdbx_seq_one_letter_code
_entity_poly.pdbx_strand_id
1 'polypeptide(L)'
;MAQQATGINLSAFGAARRPRLALATLGAKGDIQVLLKSAEMFAGKHKLSDHSEVLFAEWRAGLLELPRPIGVDVAIDIDVLGAGGIRRAPAQRQVWELTHRPIDFAFYGDAPLTDQVGEFGVRFRALLAASVFEIGNDLIEVYPRATVELMEFRGQYTGGSAHHGGTGWKADDRNKRADKLMAKLLAELGINPGQNASKLDSDDLDAIICALTALGAVSNTGVLTNDELDREIAERVSRRALVDIEPAHTAPGATAVLARPFWESVNVSK
;
A
#
# COMPACT_ATOMS: atom_id res chain seq x y z
N MET A 1 2.21 22.54 13.68
CA MET A 1 2.14 22.34 12.22
C MET A 1 1.16 21.22 11.95
N ALA A 2 0.39 21.27 10.86
CA ALA A 2 -0.47 20.15 10.49
C ALA A 2 0.40 18.92 10.19
N GLN A 3 0.06 17.76 10.75
CA GLN A 3 0.75 16.51 10.44
C GLN A 3 0.26 16.00 9.09
N GLN A 4 1.19 15.58 8.24
CA GLN A 4 0.92 15.11 6.90
C GLN A 4 1.73 13.85 6.63
N ALA A 5 1.21 12.99 5.77
CA ALA A 5 1.91 11.82 5.28
C ALA A 5 1.40 11.47 3.89
N THR A 6 2.23 10.76 3.14
CA THR A 6 1.89 10.31 1.79
C THR A 6 1.70 8.80 1.76
N GLY A 7 0.77 8.32 0.95
CA GLY A 7 0.55 6.91 0.66
C GLY A 7 0.65 6.65 -0.83
N ILE A 8 1.33 5.58 -1.22
CA ILE A 8 1.47 5.21 -2.62
C ILE A 8 1.14 3.73 -2.78
N ASN A 9 0.11 3.43 -3.57
CA ASN A 9 -0.13 2.07 -4.03
C ASN A 9 0.81 1.76 -5.20
N LEU A 10 1.79 0.90 -4.94
CA LEU A 10 2.82 0.51 -5.89
C LEU A 10 2.65 -0.94 -6.39
N SER A 11 1.77 -1.73 -5.74
CA SER A 11 1.45 -3.11 -6.15
C SER A 11 0.65 -3.18 -7.47
N ALA A 12 -0.04 -2.09 -7.82
CA ALA A 12 -0.78 -1.96 -9.09
C ALA A 12 0.09 -1.57 -10.31
N PHE A 13 1.40 -1.36 -10.15
CA PHE A 13 2.27 -0.95 -11.25
C PHE A 13 2.71 -2.13 -12.12
N GLY A 14 1.98 -2.30 -13.22
CA GLY A 14 2.22 -3.23 -14.32
C GLY A 14 1.35 -2.80 -15.52
N ALA A 15 1.61 -3.36 -16.71
CA ALA A 15 1.23 -2.90 -18.07
C ALA A 15 -0.14 -2.18 -18.32
N ALA A 16 -1.10 -2.22 -17.41
CA ALA A 16 -2.44 -1.65 -17.57
C ALA A 16 -2.79 -0.44 -16.66
N ARG A 17 -2.06 -0.14 -15.57
CA ARG A 17 -2.51 0.88 -14.58
C ARG A 17 -1.37 1.74 -14.01
N ARG A 18 -1.70 2.99 -13.64
CA ARG A 18 -0.77 3.98 -13.06
C ARG A 18 -0.85 3.95 -11.53
N PRO A 19 0.25 4.20 -10.80
CA PRO A 19 0.21 4.22 -9.34
C PRO A 19 -0.69 5.35 -8.83
N ARG A 20 -1.36 5.07 -7.72
CA ARG A 20 -2.18 6.04 -7.01
C ARG A 20 -1.41 6.61 -5.84
N LEU A 21 -1.50 7.94 -5.70
CA LEU A 21 -0.93 8.68 -4.59
C LEU A 21 -2.07 9.25 -3.74
N ALA A 22 -1.93 9.17 -2.42
CA ALA A 22 -2.82 9.77 -1.45
C ALA A 22 -2.02 10.68 -0.52
N LEU A 23 -2.42 11.93 -0.38
CA LEU A 23 -1.87 12.85 0.61
C LEU A 23 -2.84 12.97 1.77
N ALA A 24 -2.48 12.45 2.95
CA ALA A 24 -3.27 12.57 4.16
C ALA A 24 -2.80 13.77 4.99
N THR A 25 -3.74 14.56 5.51
CA THR A 25 -3.48 15.68 6.44
C THR A 25 -4.39 15.55 7.66
N LEU A 26 -3.81 15.62 8.85
CA LEU A 26 -4.55 15.68 10.11
C LEU A 26 -5.02 17.12 10.37
N GLY A 27 -6.33 17.30 10.41
CA GLY A 27 -6.99 18.55 10.75
C GLY A 27 -6.97 18.85 12.25
N ALA A 28 -7.21 20.11 12.61
CA ALA A 28 -7.17 20.58 14.01
C ALA A 28 -8.26 19.96 14.90
N LYS A 29 -9.31 19.37 14.30
CA LYS A 29 -10.42 18.74 15.01
C LYS A 29 -10.31 17.21 15.06
N GLY A 30 -9.19 16.63 14.60
CA GLY A 30 -9.03 15.18 14.52
C GLY A 30 -9.64 14.55 13.26
N ASP A 31 -10.16 15.36 12.34
CA ASP A 31 -10.57 14.92 11.01
C ASP A 31 -9.36 14.71 10.10
N ILE A 32 -9.41 13.71 9.23
CA ILE A 32 -8.39 13.51 8.20
C ILE A 32 -8.94 13.98 6.85
N GLN A 33 -8.13 14.76 6.14
CA GLN A 33 -8.34 15.09 4.74
C GLN A 33 -7.36 14.28 3.89
N VAL A 34 -7.87 13.52 2.93
CA VAL A 34 -7.07 12.75 1.98
C VAL A 34 -7.31 13.27 0.57
N LEU A 35 -6.25 13.70 -0.08
CA LEU A 35 -6.27 14.09 -1.49
C LEU A 35 -5.65 13.00 -2.34
N LEU A 36 -6.45 12.37 -3.19
CA LEU A 36 -6.02 11.38 -4.16
C LEU A 36 -5.50 12.07 -5.42
N LYS A 37 -4.35 11.61 -5.91
CA LYS A 37 -3.71 12.10 -7.14
C LYS A 37 -3.15 10.92 -7.94
N SER A 38 -2.89 11.19 -9.22
CA SER A 38 -1.99 10.33 -9.98
C SER A 38 -0.56 10.53 -9.47
N ALA A 39 0.21 9.47 -9.32
CA ALA A 39 1.62 9.57 -9.01
C ALA A 39 2.42 9.87 -10.29
N GLU A 40 2.40 11.12 -10.74
CA GLU A 40 2.95 11.52 -12.04
C GLU A 40 4.44 11.25 -12.20
N MET A 41 5.21 11.22 -11.09
CA MET A 41 6.62 10.85 -11.11
C MET A 41 6.87 9.43 -11.64
N PHE A 42 5.85 8.54 -11.60
CA PHE A 42 5.92 7.18 -12.14
C PHE A 42 5.21 7.06 -13.49
N ALA A 43 4.79 8.16 -14.13
CA ALA A 43 4.01 8.13 -15.36
C ALA A 43 4.83 7.81 -16.63
N GLY A 44 6.16 7.81 -16.53
CA GLY A 44 7.05 7.46 -17.63
C GLY A 44 6.83 6.03 -18.10
N LYS A 45 6.57 5.84 -19.40
CA LYS A 45 6.61 4.52 -20.02
C LYS A 45 8.06 4.19 -20.34
N HIS A 46 8.71 3.43 -19.46
CA HIS A 46 10.11 3.12 -19.64
C HIS A 46 10.32 1.92 -20.56
N LYS A 47 11.20 2.08 -21.55
CA LYS A 47 11.57 1.02 -22.50
C LYS A 47 12.68 0.15 -21.91
N LEU A 48 12.88 -1.02 -22.50
CA LEU A 48 14.02 -1.89 -22.18
C LEU A 48 15.37 -1.18 -22.39
N SER A 49 15.45 -0.22 -23.31
CA SER A 49 16.67 0.56 -23.57
C SER A 49 16.94 1.69 -22.58
N ASP A 50 16.07 1.90 -21.59
CA ASP A 50 16.19 3.02 -20.68
C ASP A 50 17.26 2.76 -19.63
N HIS A 51 18.06 3.80 -19.36
CA HIS A 51 19.08 3.79 -18.32
C HIS A 51 18.43 3.96 -16.95
N SER A 52 18.74 3.05 -16.03
CA SER A 52 18.19 3.01 -14.67
C SER A 52 18.44 4.30 -13.88
N GLU A 53 19.59 4.95 -14.06
CA GLU A 53 19.90 6.19 -13.32
C GLU A 53 19.01 7.38 -13.68
N VAL A 54 18.63 7.53 -14.96
CA VAL A 54 17.73 8.63 -15.38
C VAL A 54 16.34 8.39 -14.80
N LEU A 55 15.84 7.16 -14.93
CA LEU A 55 14.59 6.71 -14.32
C LEU A 55 14.57 6.97 -12.80
N PHE A 56 15.61 6.52 -12.11
CA PHE A 56 15.72 6.62 -10.66
C PHE A 56 15.96 8.06 -10.19
N ALA A 57 16.59 8.92 -11.00
CA ALA A 57 16.68 10.34 -10.69
C ALA A 57 15.29 11.00 -10.70
N GLU A 58 14.45 10.73 -11.71
CA GLU A 58 13.08 11.25 -11.78
C GLU A 58 12.22 10.76 -10.61
N TRP A 59 12.30 9.47 -10.30
CA TRP A 59 11.56 8.88 -9.17
C TRP A 59 12.05 9.44 -7.83
N ARG A 60 13.37 9.54 -7.61
CA ARG A 60 13.94 10.16 -6.40
C ARG A 60 13.49 11.60 -6.24
N ALA A 61 13.58 12.42 -7.30
CA ALA A 61 13.18 13.81 -7.26
C ALA A 61 11.70 13.93 -6.87
N GLY A 62 10.82 13.17 -7.52
CA GLY A 62 9.40 13.17 -7.19
C GLY A 62 9.11 12.72 -5.75
N LEU A 63 9.78 11.67 -5.26
CA LEU A 63 9.60 11.19 -3.89
C LEU A 63 10.13 12.18 -2.83
N LEU A 64 11.20 12.91 -3.12
CA LEU A 64 11.78 13.90 -2.20
C LEU A 64 10.87 15.12 -1.99
N GLU A 65 9.98 15.41 -2.92
CA GLU A 65 9.00 16.50 -2.83
C GLU A 65 7.74 16.11 -2.03
N LEU A 66 7.58 14.84 -1.69
CA LEU A 66 6.40 14.35 -0.99
C LEU A 66 6.48 14.59 0.54
N PRO A 67 5.35 14.93 1.19
CA PRO A 67 5.27 14.95 2.64
C PRO A 67 5.62 13.59 3.25
N ARG A 68 6.49 13.61 4.26
CA ARG A 68 6.96 12.42 4.97
C ARG A 68 6.20 12.20 6.29
N PRO A 69 6.04 10.95 6.73
CA PRO A 69 6.54 9.72 6.10
C PRO A 69 5.74 9.31 4.86
N ILE A 70 6.35 8.48 4.01
CA ILE A 70 5.74 7.93 2.79
C ILE A 70 5.44 6.44 3.02
N GLY A 71 4.16 6.09 3.12
CA GLY A 71 3.68 4.72 3.15
C GLY A 71 3.65 4.12 1.74
N VAL A 72 4.22 2.93 1.55
CA VAL A 72 4.32 2.27 0.23
C VAL A 72 3.81 0.83 0.29
N ASP A 73 2.92 0.48 -0.64
CA ASP A 73 2.44 -0.91 -0.83
C ASP A 73 3.42 -1.70 -1.71
N VAL A 74 4.56 -2.08 -1.12
CA VAL A 74 5.59 -2.87 -1.77
C VAL A 74 6.42 -3.59 -0.71
N ALA A 75 6.68 -4.88 -0.93
CA ALA A 75 7.52 -5.65 -0.03
C ALA A 75 8.94 -5.05 0.06
N ILE A 76 9.36 -4.59 1.24
CA ILE A 76 10.71 -4.11 1.51
C ILE A 76 11.50 -5.25 2.16
N ASP A 77 12.33 -5.91 1.35
CA ASP A 77 13.19 -6.98 1.84
C ASP A 77 14.39 -6.41 2.62
N ILE A 78 14.32 -6.49 3.95
CA ILE A 78 15.35 -6.01 4.88
C ILE A 78 16.66 -6.80 4.75
N ASP A 79 16.61 -8.08 4.37
CA ASP A 79 17.80 -8.92 4.24
C ASP A 79 18.57 -8.61 2.94
N VAL A 80 17.87 -8.18 1.90
CA VAL A 80 18.47 -7.67 0.64
C VAL A 80 19.14 -6.31 0.83
N LEU A 81 18.69 -5.49 1.80
CA LEU A 81 19.36 -4.26 2.22
C LEU A 81 20.68 -4.53 2.98
N GLY A 82 20.87 -5.77 3.43
CA GLY A 82 22.03 -6.24 4.18
C GLY A 82 21.96 -5.83 5.66
N ALA A 83 22.31 -6.76 6.55
CA ALA A 83 22.52 -6.46 7.97
C ALA A 83 23.65 -5.42 8.11
N GLY A 84 23.30 -4.14 8.29
CA GLY A 84 24.23 -3.02 8.40
C GLY A 84 24.08 -1.89 7.36
N GLY A 85 23.06 -1.92 6.49
CA GLY A 85 22.62 -0.73 5.75
C GLY A 85 23.55 -0.22 4.63
N ILE A 86 24.54 -1.00 4.20
CA ILE A 86 25.31 -0.66 2.99
C ILE A 86 25.53 -1.90 2.14
N ARG A 87 24.82 -1.98 1.00
CA ARG A 87 25.29 -2.71 -0.18
C ARG A 87 25.15 -1.83 -1.41
N ARG A 88 26.30 -1.62 -2.07
CA ARG A 88 26.41 -0.85 -3.31
C ARG A 88 25.40 -1.39 -4.32
N ALA A 89 24.60 -0.49 -4.91
CA ALA A 89 23.87 -0.79 -6.13
C ALA A 89 24.82 -1.50 -7.11
N PRO A 90 24.41 -2.62 -7.73
CA PRO A 90 25.25 -3.26 -8.74
C PRO A 90 25.54 -2.22 -9.83
N ALA A 91 26.68 -2.33 -10.52
CA ALA A 91 27.06 -1.44 -11.62
C ALA A 91 26.19 -1.69 -12.89
N GLN A 92 24.88 -1.63 -12.72
CA GLN A 92 23.87 -1.88 -13.75
C GLN A 92 23.74 -0.65 -14.65
N ARG A 93 23.65 -0.89 -15.95
CA ARG A 93 23.55 0.16 -16.96
C ARG A 93 22.15 0.28 -17.55
N GLN A 94 21.30 -0.74 -17.39
CA GLN A 94 20.00 -0.84 -18.05
C GLN A 94 18.91 -1.36 -17.12
N VAL A 95 17.67 -0.88 -17.27
CA VAL A 95 16.52 -1.23 -16.39
C VAL A 95 16.16 -2.72 -16.42
N TRP A 96 16.38 -3.43 -17.54
CA TRP A 96 16.10 -4.86 -17.66
C TRP A 96 17.00 -5.73 -16.77
N GLU A 97 18.19 -5.24 -16.40
CA GLU A 97 19.15 -5.98 -15.57
C GLU A 97 18.64 -6.15 -14.13
N LEU A 98 17.66 -5.34 -13.72
CA LEU A 98 17.00 -5.44 -12.42
C LEU A 98 15.98 -6.57 -12.35
N THR A 99 15.42 -6.97 -13.49
CA THR A 99 14.33 -7.97 -13.54
C THR A 99 14.82 -9.39 -13.77
N HIS A 100 16.13 -9.61 -13.90
CA HIS A 100 16.73 -10.92 -14.15
C HIS A 100 17.08 -11.65 -12.85
N ARG A 101 16.45 -12.81 -12.59
CA ARG A 101 16.85 -13.67 -11.48
C ARG A 101 17.85 -14.73 -12.00
N PRO A 102 18.88 -15.10 -11.24
CA PRO A 102 19.83 -16.15 -11.63
C PRO A 102 19.19 -17.50 -11.97
N ILE A 103 18.00 -17.79 -11.41
CA ILE A 103 17.23 -19.01 -11.72
C ILE A 103 16.74 -19.06 -13.17
N ASP A 104 16.53 -17.91 -13.82
CA ASP A 104 16.02 -17.85 -15.18
C ASP A 104 17.10 -18.29 -16.21
N PHE A 105 18.38 -18.06 -15.89
CA PHE A 105 19.52 -18.55 -16.68
C PHE A 105 19.76 -20.06 -16.53
N ALA A 106 19.39 -20.66 -15.39
CA ALA A 106 19.59 -22.08 -15.14
C ALA A 106 18.74 -23.00 -16.03
N PHE A 107 17.70 -22.45 -16.68
CA PHE A 107 16.75 -23.21 -17.51
C PHE A 107 16.67 -22.76 -18.98
N TYR A 108 17.63 -21.97 -19.47
CA TYR A 108 17.68 -21.51 -20.88
C TYR A 108 16.38 -20.90 -21.41
N GLY A 109 15.59 -20.25 -20.57
CA GLY A 109 14.40 -19.51 -21.01
C GLY A 109 14.79 -18.12 -21.53
N ASP A 110 14.16 -17.66 -22.61
CA ASP A 110 13.97 -16.21 -22.80
C ASP A 110 13.41 -15.66 -21.49
N ALA A 111 13.89 -14.49 -21.03
CA ALA A 111 13.50 -13.88 -19.76
C ALA A 111 11.97 -14.04 -19.57
N PRO A 112 11.52 -14.95 -18.69
CA PRO A 112 10.11 -15.28 -18.64
C PRO A 112 9.40 -13.99 -18.27
N LEU A 113 8.31 -13.72 -18.97
CA LEU A 113 7.42 -12.62 -18.70
C LEU A 113 7.87 -11.24 -19.22
N THR A 114 8.38 -11.01 -20.43
CA THR A 114 8.63 -9.61 -20.89
C THR A 114 7.40 -8.67 -20.78
N ASP A 115 6.22 -9.27 -20.70
CA ASP A 115 4.89 -8.72 -20.40
C ASP A 115 4.54 -8.63 -18.89
N GLN A 116 5.27 -9.31 -18.00
CA GLN A 116 5.29 -9.11 -16.53
C GLN A 116 6.68 -8.63 -15.99
N VAL A 117 7.62 -8.29 -16.89
CA VAL A 117 9.00 -7.84 -16.66
C VAL A 117 8.92 -6.36 -16.32
N GLY A 118 8.70 -6.13 -15.05
CA GLY A 118 8.51 -4.81 -14.51
C GLY A 118 7.95 -4.86 -13.11
N GLU A 119 8.28 -5.91 -12.33
CA GLU A 119 7.91 -5.96 -10.92
C GLU A 119 8.48 -4.70 -10.27
N PHE A 120 7.59 -3.72 -10.07
CA PHE A 120 7.94 -2.40 -9.59
C PHE A 120 8.69 -2.50 -8.27
N GLY A 121 8.33 -3.48 -7.43
CA GLY A 121 9.05 -3.74 -6.20
C GLY A 121 10.52 -4.05 -6.36
N VAL A 122 10.97 -4.68 -7.45
CA VAL A 122 12.40 -4.87 -7.70
C VAL A 122 13.09 -3.55 -8.06
N ARG A 123 12.46 -2.75 -8.94
CA ARG A 123 12.99 -1.44 -9.36
C ARG A 123 12.98 -0.41 -8.23
N PHE A 124 11.92 -0.41 -7.44
CA PHE A 124 11.77 0.43 -6.26
C PHE A 124 12.76 0.01 -5.18
N ARG A 125 12.95 -1.29 -4.92
CA ARG A 125 14.03 -1.75 -4.01
C ARG A 125 15.41 -1.27 -4.46
N ALA A 126 15.73 -1.36 -5.75
CA ALA A 126 17.00 -0.87 -6.30
C ALA A 126 17.14 0.66 -6.18
N LEU A 127 16.05 1.40 -6.39
CA LEU A 127 15.99 2.84 -6.10
C LEU A 127 16.34 3.12 -4.64
N LEU A 128 15.69 2.42 -3.71
CA LEU A 128 15.84 2.63 -2.27
C LEU A 128 17.27 2.36 -1.80
N ALA A 129 17.89 1.29 -2.29
CA ALA A 129 19.28 0.95 -1.99
C ALA A 129 20.30 2.03 -2.42
N ALA A 130 19.93 2.89 -3.38
CA ALA A 130 20.75 3.99 -3.89
C ALA A 130 20.22 5.38 -3.45
N SER A 131 19.33 5.43 -2.46
CA SER A 131 18.65 6.65 -2.02
C SER A 131 19.06 7.05 -0.59
N VAL A 132 18.67 8.27 -0.21
CA VAL A 132 18.87 8.82 1.14
C VAL A 132 17.71 8.53 2.09
N PHE A 133 16.69 7.78 1.65
CA PHE A 133 15.50 7.53 2.47
C PHE A 133 15.81 6.53 3.59
N GLU A 134 15.49 6.90 4.82
CA GLU A 134 15.57 6.00 5.97
C GLU A 134 14.31 5.12 6.06
N ILE A 135 14.46 3.80 5.90
CA ILE A 135 13.36 2.85 6.03
C ILE A 135 12.88 2.82 7.49
N GLY A 136 11.56 2.86 7.69
CA GLY A 136 10.91 2.96 8.99
C GLY A 136 10.64 4.40 9.44
N ASN A 137 11.40 5.38 8.93
CA ASN A 137 11.25 6.79 9.28
C ASN A 137 10.74 7.64 8.12
N ASP A 138 11.46 7.66 6.99
CA ASP A 138 11.05 8.39 5.79
C ASP A 138 10.10 7.56 4.91
N LEU A 139 10.32 6.24 4.87
CA LEU A 139 9.52 5.28 4.10
C LEU A 139 9.01 4.17 4.99
N ILE A 140 7.71 3.94 4.95
CA ILE A 140 7.04 2.91 5.74
C ILE A 140 6.44 1.90 4.79
N GLU A 141 6.80 0.64 4.97
CA GLU A 141 6.15 -0.46 4.28
C GLU A 141 4.73 -0.65 4.82
N VAL A 142 3.76 -0.70 3.91
CA VAL A 142 2.35 -0.90 4.26
C VAL A 142 1.81 -2.09 3.50
N TYR A 143 0.95 -2.86 4.17
CA TYR A 143 0.28 -4.03 3.61
C TYR A 143 -1.24 -3.82 3.61
N PRO A 144 -1.82 -3.08 2.65
CA PRO A 144 -3.25 -2.74 2.65
C PRO A 144 -4.17 -3.95 2.79
N ARG A 145 -3.85 -5.04 2.09
CA ARG A 145 -4.60 -6.31 2.21
C ARG A 145 -4.58 -6.86 3.63
N ALA A 146 -3.41 -6.88 4.27
CA ALA A 146 -3.30 -7.35 5.65
C ALA A 146 -4.10 -6.43 6.59
N THR A 147 -4.02 -5.11 6.41
CA THR A 147 -4.82 -4.13 7.16
C THR A 147 -6.32 -4.42 7.06
N VAL A 148 -6.81 -4.72 5.85
CA VAL A 148 -8.23 -5.07 5.63
C VAL A 148 -8.60 -6.41 6.29
N GLU A 149 -7.74 -7.44 6.17
CA GLU A 149 -7.96 -8.73 6.84
C GLU A 149 -8.03 -8.58 8.37
N LEU A 150 -7.25 -7.65 8.95
CA LEU A 150 -7.26 -7.34 10.38
C LEU A 150 -8.54 -6.67 10.86
N MET A 151 -9.27 -5.99 9.98
CA MET A 151 -10.60 -5.47 10.27
C MET A 151 -11.69 -6.55 10.18
N GLU A 152 -11.31 -7.84 10.18
CA GLU A 152 -12.18 -9.01 10.06
C GLU A 152 -12.99 -9.07 8.75
N PHE A 153 -12.59 -8.30 7.74
CA PHE A 153 -13.17 -8.38 6.42
C PHE A 153 -12.63 -9.59 5.66
N ARG A 154 -13.34 -10.71 5.77
CA ARG A 154 -13.01 -11.92 5.01
C ARG A 154 -13.45 -11.78 3.54
N GLY A 155 -12.48 -11.72 2.63
CA GLY A 155 -12.70 -11.76 1.18
C GLY A 155 -11.68 -10.95 0.39
N GLN A 156 -11.87 -10.87 -0.92
CA GLN A 156 -10.99 -10.14 -1.83
C GLN A 156 -11.70 -8.90 -2.35
N TYR A 157 -11.25 -7.71 -1.94
CA TYR A 157 -11.75 -6.42 -2.44
C TYR A 157 -10.96 -5.93 -3.66
N THR A 158 -9.78 -6.50 -3.91
CA THR A 158 -8.91 -6.17 -5.05
C THR A 158 -9.67 -6.29 -6.37
N GLY A 159 -9.53 -5.27 -7.22
CA GLY A 159 -10.28 -5.14 -8.47
C GLY A 159 -11.73 -4.71 -8.27
N GLY A 160 -12.16 -4.47 -7.03
CA GLY A 160 -13.48 -3.97 -6.67
C GLY A 160 -13.62 -2.47 -6.87
N SER A 161 -14.85 -1.99 -7.04
CA SER A 161 -15.15 -0.55 -7.01
C SER A 161 -16.50 -0.25 -6.38
N ALA A 162 -16.62 0.95 -5.83
CA ALA A 162 -17.82 1.43 -5.18
C ALA A 162 -18.08 2.89 -5.53
N HIS A 163 -19.35 3.27 -5.60
CA HIS A 163 -19.79 4.64 -5.76
C HIS A 163 -20.58 5.09 -4.54
N HIS A 164 -20.46 6.35 -4.17
CA HIS A 164 -21.21 6.94 -3.09
C HIS A 164 -22.51 7.54 -3.61
N GLY A 165 -23.64 7.04 -3.11
CA GLY A 165 -24.97 7.60 -3.38
C GLY A 165 -25.51 8.38 -2.17
N GLY A 166 -26.73 8.89 -2.28
CA GLY A 166 -27.37 9.66 -1.20
C GLY A 166 -27.60 8.90 0.12
N THR A 167 -27.36 7.58 0.15
CA THR A 167 -27.52 6.73 1.35
C THR A 167 -26.20 6.05 1.75
N GLY A 168 -25.05 6.52 1.27
CA GLY A 168 -23.72 5.94 1.52
C GLY A 168 -23.12 5.17 0.34
N TRP A 169 -22.03 4.46 0.61
CA TRP A 169 -21.31 3.65 -0.38
C TRP A 169 -22.12 2.45 -0.88
N LYS A 170 -22.09 2.23 -2.20
CA LYS A 170 -22.76 1.14 -2.90
C LYS A 170 -21.79 0.48 -3.87
N ALA A 171 -21.90 -0.84 -3.99
CA ALA A 171 -21.16 -1.62 -4.98
C ALA A 171 -21.46 -1.08 -6.40
N ASP A 172 -20.42 -0.95 -7.24
CA ASP A 172 -20.59 -0.57 -8.64
C ASP A 172 -21.36 -1.65 -9.41
N ASP A 173 -20.96 -2.92 -9.26
CA ASP A 173 -21.73 -4.10 -9.65
C ASP A 173 -22.20 -4.90 -8.41
N ARG A 174 -23.53 -4.97 -8.23
CA ARG A 174 -24.16 -5.73 -7.13
C ARG A 174 -24.04 -7.24 -7.26
N ASN A 175 -23.54 -7.78 -8.37
CA ASN A 175 -23.28 -9.21 -8.51
C ASN A 175 -21.82 -9.55 -8.22
N LYS A 176 -20.92 -8.55 -8.28
CA LYS A 176 -19.50 -8.74 -8.05
C LYS A 176 -19.17 -8.66 -6.55
N ARG A 177 -18.63 -9.76 -6.01
CA ARG A 177 -18.27 -9.86 -4.59
C ARG A 177 -17.26 -8.79 -4.15
N ALA A 178 -16.26 -8.49 -5.00
CA ALA A 178 -15.25 -7.48 -4.70
C ALA A 178 -15.85 -6.08 -4.53
N ASP A 179 -16.82 -5.69 -5.37
CA ASP A 179 -17.48 -4.39 -5.29
C ASP A 179 -18.36 -4.26 -4.04
N LYS A 180 -19.03 -5.34 -3.62
CA LYS A 180 -19.76 -5.39 -2.34
C LYS A 180 -18.83 -5.19 -1.16
N LEU A 181 -17.70 -5.89 -1.17
CA LEU A 181 -16.72 -5.80 -0.10
C LEU A 181 -16.10 -4.41 -0.05
N MET A 182 -15.78 -3.83 -1.22
CA MET A 182 -15.28 -2.46 -1.36
C MET A 182 -16.25 -1.44 -0.74
N ALA A 183 -17.54 -1.50 -1.09
CA ALA A 183 -18.54 -0.58 -0.53
C ALA A 183 -18.67 -0.71 0.99
N LYS A 184 -18.62 -1.95 1.51
CA LYS A 184 -18.66 -2.23 2.95
C LYS A 184 -17.41 -1.67 3.66
N LEU A 185 -16.23 -1.87 3.08
CA LEU A 185 -14.95 -1.36 3.62
C LEU A 185 -14.96 0.16 3.73
N LEU A 186 -15.33 0.86 2.65
CA LEU A 186 -15.39 2.32 2.64
C LEU A 186 -16.34 2.88 3.70
N ALA A 187 -17.48 2.20 3.92
CA ALA A 187 -18.45 2.59 4.93
C ALA A 187 -17.92 2.38 6.36
N GLU A 188 -17.32 1.22 6.66
CA GLU A 188 -16.82 0.93 8.02
C GLU A 188 -15.54 1.70 8.36
N LEU A 189 -14.71 2.03 7.37
CA LEU A 189 -13.57 2.95 7.53
C LEU A 189 -14.00 4.41 7.74
N GLY A 190 -15.30 4.73 7.63
CA GLY A 190 -15.80 6.09 7.77
C GLY A 190 -15.29 7.03 6.67
N ILE A 191 -15.05 6.50 5.46
CA ILE A 191 -14.59 7.28 4.32
C ILE A 191 -15.77 8.09 3.80
N ASN A 192 -15.65 9.41 3.84
CA ASN A 192 -16.63 10.35 3.33
C ASN A 192 -16.10 10.95 2.02
N PRO A 193 -16.87 10.89 0.92
CA PRO A 193 -16.43 11.51 -0.32
C PRO A 193 -16.61 13.03 -0.26
N GLY A 194 -15.53 13.73 -0.52
CA GLY A 194 -15.48 15.13 -0.87
C GLY A 194 -15.61 15.34 -2.39
N GLN A 195 -15.08 16.46 -2.87
CA GLN A 195 -15.16 16.83 -4.29
C GLN A 195 -14.52 15.76 -5.19
N ASN A 196 -15.24 15.39 -6.25
CA ASN A 196 -14.85 14.43 -7.29
C ASN A 196 -14.48 13.00 -6.83
N ALA A 197 -14.68 12.66 -5.55
CA ALA A 197 -14.38 11.35 -5.00
C ALA A 197 -15.62 10.45 -4.84
N SER A 198 -16.66 10.67 -5.64
CA SER A 198 -17.92 9.90 -5.57
C SER A 198 -17.77 8.44 -6.03
N LYS A 199 -16.63 8.06 -6.62
CA LYS A 199 -16.30 6.68 -6.99
C LYS A 199 -14.85 6.37 -6.58
N LEU A 200 -14.65 5.27 -5.89
CA LEU A 200 -13.34 4.75 -5.49
C LEU A 200 -13.19 3.29 -5.93
N ASP A 201 -12.01 2.93 -6.39
CA ASP A 201 -11.62 1.55 -6.67
C ASP A 201 -10.61 1.03 -5.64
N SER A 202 -10.29 -0.27 -5.70
CA SER A 202 -9.32 -0.89 -4.80
C SER A 202 -7.98 -0.17 -4.78
N ASP A 203 -7.54 0.40 -5.91
CA ASP A 203 -6.23 1.02 -6.04
C ASP A 203 -6.20 2.35 -5.27
N ASP A 204 -7.31 3.10 -5.32
CA ASP A 204 -7.52 4.30 -4.51
C ASP A 204 -7.53 3.98 -3.00
N LEU A 205 -8.21 2.90 -2.60
CA LEU A 205 -8.28 2.48 -1.19
C LEU A 205 -6.91 2.05 -0.66
N ASP A 206 -6.13 1.32 -1.44
CA ASP A 206 -4.78 0.91 -1.04
C ASP A 206 -3.87 2.12 -0.82
N ALA A 207 -3.95 3.13 -1.69
CA ALA A 207 -3.22 4.38 -1.50
C ALA A 207 -3.69 5.13 -0.24
N ILE A 208 -5.00 5.17 0.04
CA ILE A 208 -5.55 5.73 1.28
C ILE A 208 -4.99 4.99 2.50
N ILE A 209 -5.03 3.65 2.51
CA ILE A 209 -4.51 2.85 3.63
C ILE A 209 -3.02 3.10 3.84
N CYS A 210 -2.23 3.19 2.76
CA CYS A 210 -0.82 3.57 2.84
C CYS A 210 -0.64 4.94 3.53
N ALA A 211 -1.41 5.95 3.13
CA ALA A 211 -1.30 7.30 3.66
C ALA A 211 -1.74 7.37 5.13
N LEU A 212 -2.83 6.69 5.48
CA LEU A 212 -3.34 6.65 6.86
C LEU A 212 -2.39 5.91 7.80
N THR A 213 -1.76 4.82 7.33
CA THR A 213 -0.77 4.08 8.12
C THR A 213 0.46 4.95 8.39
N ALA A 214 0.97 5.63 7.36
CA ALA A 214 2.08 6.56 7.48
C ALA A 214 1.74 7.76 8.38
N LEU A 215 0.52 8.31 8.27
CA LEU A 215 0.06 9.39 9.13
C LEU A 215 -0.05 8.93 10.59
N GLY A 216 -0.54 7.71 10.84
CA GLY A 216 -0.60 7.10 12.17
C GLY A 216 0.78 7.04 12.83
N ALA A 217 1.81 6.65 12.06
CA ALA A 217 3.19 6.60 12.54
C ALA A 217 3.72 7.97 13.01
N VAL A 218 3.57 9.03 12.21
CA VAL A 218 4.07 10.37 12.56
C VAL A 218 3.23 11.10 13.62
N SER A 219 1.95 10.74 13.71
CA SER A 219 1.03 11.26 14.73
C SER A 219 1.05 10.47 16.03
N ASN A 220 1.78 9.35 16.07
CA ASN A 220 1.74 8.37 17.16
C ASN A 220 0.31 7.95 17.54
N THR A 221 -0.57 7.87 16.54
CA THR A 221 -1.98 7.53 16.72
C THR A 221 -2.25 6.15 16.14
N GLY A 222 -2.77 5.24 16.97
CA GLY A 222 -3.06 3.87 16.55
C GLY A 222 -1.82 3.00 16.29
N VAL A 223 -0.65 3.42 16.79
CA VAL A 223 0.60 2.66 16.74
C VAL A 223 0.73 1.85 18.03
N LEU A 224 0.87 0.54 17.89
CA LEU A 224 1.21 -0.33 19.02
C LEU A 224 2.72 -0.25 19.27
N THR A 225 3.12 -0.16 20.53
CA THR A 225 4.55 -0.10 20.90
C THR A 225 4.92 -1.19 21.90
N ASN A 226 6.15 -1.72 21.79
CA ASN A 226 6.74 -2.68 22.73
C ASN A 226 5.78 -3.83 23.08
N ASP A 227 5.47 -4.01 24.36
CA ASP A 227 4.62 -5.07 24.90
C ASP A 227 3.23 -5.15 24.27
N GLU A 228 2.68 -4.03 23.79
CA GLU A 228 1.37 -4.02 23.10
C GLU A 228 1.48 -4.68 21.72
N LEU A 229 2.57 -4.39 21.00
CA LEU A 229 2.86 -5.00 19.71
C LEU A 229 3.16 -6.50 19.88
N ASP A 230 3.99 -6.85 20.86
CA ASP A 230 4.35 -8.25 21.15
C ASP A 230 3.11 -9.08 21.49
N ARG A 231 2.20 -8.52 22.29
CA ARG A 231 0.93 -9.17 22.63
C ARG A 231 0.06 -9.36 21.40
N GLU A 232 -0.12 -8.32 20.59
CA GLU A 232 -0.93 -8.42 19.37
C GLU A 232 -0.35 -9.45 18.38
N ILE A 233 0.98 -9.50 18.22
CA ILE A 233 1.66 -10.51 17.40
C ILE A 233 1.38 -11.91 17.97
N ALA A 234 1.60 -12.11 19.27
CA ALA A 234 1.38 -13.41 19.91
C ALA A 234 -0.08 -13.88 19.75
N GLU A 235 -1.05 -13.02 20.04
CA GLU A 235 -2.48 -13.32 19.88
C GLU A 235 -2.84 -13.67 18.43
N ARG A 236 -2.23 -13.00 17.44
CA ARG A 236 -2.44 -13.31 16.02
C ARG A 236 -1.84 -14.64 15.61
N VAL A 237 -0.61 -14.92 16.04
CA VAL A 237 0.06 -16.20 15.77
C VAL A 237 -0.76 -17.34 16.37
N SER A 238 -1.23 -17.19 17.62
CA SER A 238 -2.12 -18.17 18.25
C SER A 238 -3.44 -18.35 17.52
N ARG A 239 -4.11 -17.26 17.10
CA ARG A 239 -5.36 -17.35 16.31
C ARG A 239 -5.16 -18.08 14.99
N ARG A 240 -4.07 -17.81 14.25
CA ARG A 240 -3.77 -18.50 12.99
C ARG A 240 -3.46 -19.99 13.22
N ALA A 241 -2.67 -20.31 14.24
CA ALA A 241 -2.35 -21.69 14.59
C ALA A 241 -3.59 -22.52 14.96
N LEU A 242 -4.63 -21.90 15.51
CA LEU A 242 -5.89 -22.56 15.85
C LEU A 242 -6.82 -22.76 14.64
N VAL A 243 -6.76 -21.89 13.63
CA VAL A 243 -7.57 -22.02 12.39
C VAL A 243 -7.13 -23.22 11.55
N ASP A 244 -5.86 -23.64 11.64
CA ASP A 244 -5.34 -24.82 10.94
C ASP A 244 -5.69 -26.16 11.63
N ILE A 245 -6.38 -26.14 12.78
CA ILE A 245 -6.70 -27.33 13.58
C ILE A 245 -8.20 -27.65 13.59
N GLU A 246 -9.09 -26.70 13.33
CA GLU A 246 -10.54 -26.93 13.32
C GLU A 246 -11.10 -27.16 11.90
N PRO A 247 -11.75 -28.31 11.62
CA PRO A 247 -12.57 -28.43 10.42
C PRO A 247 -13.77 -27.50 10.53
N ALA A 248 -14.06 -26.80 9.44
CA ALA A 248 -15.08 -25.77 9.33
C ALA A 248 -16.45 -26.18 9.91
N HIS A 249 -16.72 -25.90 11.19
CA HIS A 249 -18.05 -25.71 11.77
C HIS A 249 -17.97 -25.29 13.24
N THR A 250 -17.65 -24.03 13.48
CA THR A 250 -18.13 -23.27 14.65
C THR A 250 -17.88 -21.79 14.38
N ALA A 251 -18.95 -21.03 14.12
CA ALA A 251 -18.87 -19.58 14.11
C ALA A 251 -18.65 -19.11 15.55
N PRO A 252 -17.54 -18.42 15.88
CA PRO A 252 -17.45 -17.77 17.18
C PRO A 252 -18.44 -16.62 17.18
N GLY A 253 -19.42 -16.68 18.07
CA GLY A 253 -20.32 -15.59 18.42
C GLY A 253 -19.60 -14.49 19.22
N ALA A 254 -18.49 -13.99 18.70
CA ALA A 254 -17.93 -12.72 19.12
C ALA A 254 -18.51 -11.68 18.17
N THR A 255 -19.48 -10.89 18.62
CA THR A 255 -19.62 -9.52 18.11
C THR A 255 -18.32 -8.81 18.45
N ALA A 256 -17.32 -8.96 17.57
CA ALA A 256 -16.16 -8.10 17.57
C ALA A 256 -16.72 -6.70 17.40
N VAL A 257 -16.67 -5.92 18.48
CA VAL A 257 -16.75 -4.48 18.37
C VAL A 257 -15.58 -4.14 17.46
N LEU A 258 -15.85 -3.91 16.18
CA LEU A 258 -14.86 -3.37 15.25
C LEU A 258 -14.22 -2.21 15.99
N ALA A 259 -12.90 -2.28 16.15
CA ALA A 259 -12.14 -1.20 16.76
C ALA A 259 -12.66 0.10 16.15
N ARG A 260 -13.17 1.01 16.99
CA ARG A 260 -13.62 2.32 16.50
C ARG A 260 -12.51 2.84 15.59
N PRO A 261 -12.84 3.34 14.38
CA PRO A 261 -11.80 3.88 13.51
C PRO A 261 -10.98 4.86 14.35
N PHE A 262 -9.65 4.76 14.26
CA PHE A 262 -8.72 5.60 15.03
C PHE A 262 -8.97 7.10 14.83
N TRP A 263 -9.68 7.44 13.76
CA TRP A 263 -9.97 8.78 13.29
C TRP A 263 -11.48 9.04 13.31
N GLU A 264 -11.88 10.26 13.68
CA GLU A 264 -13.29 10.64 13.77
C GLU A 264 -13.99 10.61 12.40
N SER A 265 -13.27 11.01 11.34
CA SER A 265 -13.73 10.92 9.96
C SER A 265 -12.56 11.01 8.98
N VAL A 266 -12.68 10.33 7.83
CA VAL A 266 -11.71 10.44 6.73
C VAL A 266 -12.42 11.01 5.51
N ASN A 267 -12.09 12.24 5.14
CA ASN A 267 -12.70 12.94 4.01
C ASN A 267 -11.77 12.83 2.80
N VAL A 268 -12.27 12.30 1.68
CA VAL A 268 -11.45 12.01 0.49
C VAL A 268 -11.83 12.91 -0.67
N SER A 269 -10.87 13.55 -1.32
CA SER A 269 -11.06 14.31 -2.57
C SER A 269 -10.19 13.77 -3.70
N LYS A 270 -10.57 14.05 -4.95
CA LYS A 270 -9.84 13.70 -6.18
C LYS A 270 -9.61 14.92 -7.06
#